data_AF-W9XTK7-F1
#
_entry.id   AF-W9XTK7-F1
#
_cell.length_a   1.000
_cell.length_b   1.000
_cell.length_c   1.000
_cell.angle_alpha   90.00
_cell.angle_beta   90.00
_cell.angle_gamma   90.00
#
_symmetry.space_group_name_H-M   'P 1'
#
loop_
_entity.id
_entity.type
_entity.pdbx_description
1 polymer ?
#
loop_
_entity_poly.entity_id
_entity_poly.type
_entity_poly.pdbx_seq_one_letter_code
_entity_poly.pdbx_strand_id
1 'polypeptide(L)'
;MKSHLLSVGRRAASTLTKEAGDISSVFPSLSGKKAEPLPPRYSELKKSLIKGNEEAVTASWHRLLASLKNEIAEIKSKGSDIVPSIEYQDVVSGTVPQSKLDALRHRGTAVIRNVLPRQEALDLKQQAKEYIAANKPKVRAFPADDPAVYELYWTPSQVQARAHPNMLKTQSFLASIWHSSDPTSEISTTYPLTYADRFRIRHPGDAKFALGPHTDGGSVERWEDPEYSRVYRAILEGRWEDYDPFDARHRITARMDLYNGAGACSMFRLFQGWLSMSSTGPGEGTLKVCPLLRHATAYLILRPFFDVSSGRLNLDATFPNSVPGACQEYNPETHPDLDLDTTMVSVPHVEPGDYVAWHCDTIHAVDKEHRGKGDSSVLYIPACAITQSNIEFLKRQRMNALRYSPSPDFPGAGGDGEMGFVGAVNWDQVNDEGKRAMGLGNWKWEVKEGMSEGERKVIDQGNKVLFA
;
A
#
# COMPACT_ATOMS: atom_id res chain seq x y z
N MET A 1 -7.18 32.63 39.35
CA MET A 1 -8.16 31.57 39.62
C MET A 1 -8.66 31.01 38.30
N LYS A 2 -8.41 29.71 38.09
CA LYS A 2 -9.09 28.72 37.23
C LYS A 2 -9.87 29.21 36.00
N SER A 3 -9.42 28.80 34.80
CA SER A 3 -10.05 27.76 33.95
C SER A 3 -10.01 28.11 32.46
N HIS A 4 -8.94 27.75 31.75
CA HIS A 4 -8.97 27.52 30.30
C HIS A 4 -8.27 26.17 30.04
N LEU A 5 -9.06 25.10 30.22
CA LEU A 5 -8.70 23.73 29.86
C LEU A 5 -9.53 23.36 28.64
N LEU A 6 -8.81 22.95 27.59
CA LEU A 6 -9.15 21.85 26.68
C LEU A 6 -10.52 21.92 25.97
N SER A 7 -10.53 22.47 24.76
CA SER A 7 -11.42 21.99 23.70
C SER A 7 -10.60 21.38 22.57
N VAL A 8 -9.97 20.23 22.84
CA VAL A 8 -9.57 19.31 21.77
C VAL A 8 -10.86 18.65 21.30
N GLY A 9 -11.52 19.29 20.34
CA GLY A 9 -12.68 18.71 19.68
C GLY A 9 -12.26 17.42 18.98
N ARG A 10 -12.74 16.28 19.48
CA ARG A 10 -12.85 15.04 18.72
C ARG A 10 -13.72 15.33 17.48
N ARG A 11 -13.09 15.72 16.37
CA ARG A 11 -13.73 15.57 15.06
C ARG A 11 -13.81 14.08 14.79
N ALA A 12 -15.03 13.57 14.67
CA ALA A 12 -15.30 12.23 14.18
C ALA A 12 -14.54 12.00 12.85
N ALA A 13 -14.01 10.80 12.65
CA ALA A 13 -13.47 10.38 11.36
C ALA A 13 -14.53 10.69 10.29
N SER A 14 -14.14 11.52 9.32
CA SER A 14 -14.99 12.01 8.24
C SER A 14 -15.80 10.86 7.61
N THR A 15 -17.13 10.97 7.66
CA THR A 15 -18.09 10.13 6.93
C THR A 15 -18.26 10.58 5.48
N LEU A 16 -17.39 11.46 4.97
CA LEU A 16 -17.47 11.96 3.60
C LEU A 16 -16.84 10.92 2.67
N THR A 17 -17.61 10.48 1.68
CA THR A 17 -17.11 9.72 0.53
C THR A 17 -15.96 10.48 -0.12
N LYS A 18 -14.95 9.78 -0.68
CA LYS A 18 -13.91 10.44 -1.47
C LYS A 18 -14.55 11.21 -2.63
N GLU A 19 -14.18 12.48 -2.77
CA GLU A 19 -14.69 13.31 -3.86
C GLU A 19 -14.29 12.71 -5.21
N ALA A 20 -15.16 12.85 -6.20
CA ALA A 20 -14.81 12.48 -7.56
C ALA A 20 -13.75 13.47 -8.07
N GLY A 21 -12.51 13.00 -8.21
CA GLY A 21 -11.40 13.73 -8.81
C GLY A 21 -10.79 12.94 -9.97
N ASP A 22 -10.03 13.61 -10.82
CA ASP A 22 -9.17 12.93 -11.80
C ASP A 22 -7.86 12.48 -11.14
N ILE A 23 -7.04 11.73 -11.89
CA ILE A 23 -5.77 11.18 -11.39
C ILE A 23 -4.78 12.25 -10.90
N SER A 24 -4.91 13.51 -11.35
CA SER A 24 -4.04 14.62 -10.92
C SER A 24 -4.33 15.11 -9.50
N SER A 25 -5.51 14.79 -8.95
CA SER A 25 -5.84 15.04 -7.53
C SER A 25 -5.04 14.15 -6.58
N VAL A 26 -4.54 13.01 -7.07
CA VAL A 26 -3.67 12.08 -6.32
C VAL A 26 -2.20 12.35 -6.63
N PHE A 27 -1.90 12.64 -7.90
CA PHE A 27 -0.56 12.89 -8.43
C PHE A 27 -0.43 14.35 -8.91
N PRO A 28 -0.05 15.29 -8.03
CA PRO A 28 0.12 16.70 -8.36
C PRO A 28 0.98 16.95 -9.60
N SER A 29 2.01 16.13 -9.84
CA SER A 29 2.88 16.25 -11.02
C SER A 29 2.14 16.16 -12.36
N LEU A 30 0.99 15.48 -12.42
CA LEU A 30 0.17 15.35 -13.63
C LEU A 30 -0.70 16.58 -13.92
N SER A 31 -0.83 17.49 -12.96
CA SER A 31 -1.66 18.70 -13.11
C SER A 31 -0.98 19.82 -13.92
N GLY A 32 0.34 19.74 -14.11
CA GLY A 32 1.15 20.82 -14.69
C GLY A 32 1.27 22.06 -13.80
N LYS A 33 0.73 22.03 -12.58
CA LYS A 33 0.77 23.14 -11.61
C LYS A 33 1.80 22.88 -10.53
N LYS A 34 2.49 23.94 -10.11
CA LYS A 34 3.37 23.89 -8.94
C LYS A 34 2.52 23.78 -7.68
N ALA A 35 2.91 22.92 -6.75
CA ALA A 35 2.25 22.82 -5.45
C ALA A 35 2.38 24.13 -4.66
N GLU A 36 1.33 24.47 -3.91
CA GLU A 36 1.32 25.60 -2.99
C GLU A 36 2.37 25.39 -1.88
N PRO A 37 3.11 26.43 -1.46
CA PRO A 37 4.04 26.33 -0.35
C PRO A 37 3.34 25.93 0.95
N LEU A 38 4.00 25.09 1.76
CA LEU A 38 3.49 24.73 3.08
C LEU A 38 3.55 25.94 4.04
N PRO A 39 2.58 26.06 4.97
CA PRO A 39 2.53 27.19 5.89
C PRO A 39 3.70 27.20 6.90
N PRO A 40 4.07 28.36 7.47
CA PRO A 40 5.22 28.50 8.38
C PRO A 40 5.25 27.53 9.57
N ARG A 41 4.10 27.02 10.02
CA ARG A 41 4.02 25.99 11.07
C ARG A 41 4.82 24.73 10.76
N TYR A 42 5.07 24.43 9.48
CA TYR A 42 5.89 23.29 9.08
C TYR A 42 7.38 23.49 9.36
N SER A 43 7.87 24.73 9.38
CA SER A 43 9.22 25.05 9.89
C SER A 43 9.32 24.73 11.39
N GLU A 44 8.31 25.14 12.17
CA GLU A 44 8.26 24.84 13.61
C GLU A 44 8.10 23.34 13.88
N LEU A 45 7.31 22.64 13.06
CA LEU A 45 7.20 21.18 13.10
C LEU A 45 8.57 20.52 12.89
N LYS A 46 9.31 20.87 11.81
CA LYS A 46 10.66 20.35 11.57
C LYS A 46 11.55 20.55 12.80
N LYS A 47 11.66 21.79 13.29
CA LYS A 47 12.49 22.11 14.48
C LYS A 47 12.10 21.26 15.68
N SER A 48 10.80 21.03 15.90
CA SER A 48 10.32 20.23 17.03
C SER A 48 10.68 18.74 16.92
N LEU A 49 10.67 18.17 15.71
CA LEU A 49 10.88 16.75 15.48
C LEU A 49 12.32 16.30 15.76
N ILE A 50 13.30 17.18 15.52
CA ILE A 50 14.73 16.88 15.72
C ILE A 50 15.34 17.60 16.92
N LYS A 51 14.53 18.25 17.76
CA LYS A 51 15.01 19.08 18.86
C LYS A 51 15.94 18.30 19.79
N GLY A 52 17.19 18.79 19.93
CA GLY A 52 18.22 18.16 20.75
C GLY A 52 18.96 17.01 20.05
N ASN A 53 18.62 16.68 18.81
CA ASN A 53 19.25 15.66 17.98
C ASN A 53 19.84 16.25 16.68
N GLU A 54 19.98 17.57 16.57
CA GLU A 54 20.36 18.25 15.32
C GLU A 54 21.71 17.74 14.76
N GLU A 55 22.70 17.60 15.65
CA GLU A 55 24.02 17.05 15.29
C GLU A 55 23.95 15.56 14.92
N ALA A 56 23.19 14.77 15.69
CA ALA A 56 23.02 13.34 15.44
C ALA A 56 22.33 13.08 14.09
N VAL A 57 21.27 13.84 13.80
CA VAL A 57 20.55 13.81 12.52
C VAL A 57 21.47 14.21 11.37
N THR A 58 22.25 15.28 11.53
CA THR A 58 23.25 15.72 10.54
C THR A 58 24.30 14.64 10.27
N ALA A 59 24.87 14.04 11.32
CA ALA A 59 25.82 12.95 11.15
C ALA A 59 25.17 11.73 10.45
N SER A 60 23.92 11.41 10.82
CA SER A 60 23.19 10.27 10.26
C SER A 60 22.88 10.43 8.77
N TRP A 61 22.60 11.65 8.31
CA TRP A 61 22.40 11.96 6.89
C TRP A 61 23.63 11.59 6.06
N HIS A 62 24.83 11.97 6.51
CA HIS A 62 26.07 11.64 5.80
C HIS A 62 26.35 10.13 5.81
N ARG A 63 26.07 9.43 6.93
CA ARG A 63 26.17 7.95 6.97
C ARG A 63 25.18 7.29 6.02
N LEU A 64 23.94 7.78 5.98
CA LEU A 64 22.90 7.30 5.08
C LEU A 64 23.34 7.45 3.62
N LEU A 65 23.78 8.63 3.19
CA LEU A 65 24.23 8.86 1.81
C LEU A 65 25.42 7.99 1.42
N ALA A 66 26.37 7.76 2.35
CA ALA A 66 27.49 6.85 2.12
C ALA A 66 27.01 5.39 1.95
N SER A 67 26.11 4.92 2.82
CA SER A 67 25.54 3.58 2.72
C SER A 67 24.67 3.40 1.47
N LEU A 68 23.93 4.44 1.07
CA LEU A 68 23.04 4.43 -0.08
C LEU A 68 23.81 4.17 -1.39
N LYS A 69 25.02 4.71 -1.53
CA LYS A 69 25.89 4.44 -2.69
C LYS A 69 26.20 2.95 -2.87
N ASN A 70 26.40 2.22 -1.76
CA ASN A 70 26.68 0.78 -1.82
C ASN A 70 25.45 0.00 -2.29
N GLU A 71 24.27 0.33 -1.77
CA GLU A 71 23.01 -0.29 -2.17
C GLU A 71 22.66 0.01 -3.65
N ILE A 72 22.88 1.25 -4.10
CA ILE A 72 22.70 1.64 -5.51
C ILE A 72 23.63 0.83 -6.40
N ALA A 73 24.90 0.64 -6.02
CA ALA A 73 25.84 -0.17 -6.79
C ALA A 73 25.40 -1.64 -6.91
N GLU A 74 24.83 -2.21 -5.84
CA GLU A 74 24.27 -3.56 -5.88
C GLU A 74 23.05 -3.64 -6.81
N ILE A 75 22.12 -2.70 -6.71
CA ILE A 75 20.94 -2.65 -7.60
C ILE A 75 21.38 -2.49 -9.05
N LYS A 76 22.34 -1.61 -9.32
CA LYS A 76 22.91 -1.41 -10.66
C LYS A 76 23.49 -2.71 -11.23
N SER A 77 24.14 -3.52 -10.39
CA SER A 77 24.72 -4.79 -10.81
C SER A 77 23.69 -5.89 -11.03
N LYS A 78 22.61 -5.93 -10.23
CA LYS A 78 21.63 -7.03 -10.25
C LYS A 78 20.38 -6.72 -11.09
N GLY A 79 20.05 -5.45 -11.31
CA GLY A 79 18.80 -5.07 -11.97
C GLY A 79 17.58 -5.71 -11.29
N SER A 80 16.68 -6.26 -12.08
CA SER A 80 15.45 -6.92 -11.61
C SER A 80 15.70 -8.16 -10.74
N ASP A 81 16.86 -8.83 -10.84
CA ASP A 81 17.19 -10.02 -10.04
C ASP A 81 17.38 -9.70 -8.55
N ILE A 82 17.44 -8.41 -8.20
CA ILE A 82 17.44 -7.95 -6.80
C ILE A 82 16.13 -8.28 -6.08
N VAL A 83 15.00 -8.40 -6.80
CA VAL A 83 13.69 -8.70 -6.24
C VAL A 83 13.58 -10.21 -6.01
N PRO A 84 13.47 -10.68 -4.76
CA PRO A 84 13.42 -12.11 -4.49
C PRO A 84 12.13 -12.75 -5.04
N SER A 85 12.29 -13.91 -5.68
CA SER A 85 11.17 -14.82 -5.96
C SER A 85 11.10 -15.93 -4.90
N ILE A 86 9.89 -16.24 -4.43
CA ILE A 86 9.56 -17.26 -3.42
C ILE A 86 8.51 -18.20 -4.02
N GLU A 87 8.68 -19.51 -3.93
CA GLU A 87 7.67 -20.46 -4.39
C GLU A 87 6.52 -20.56 -3.39
N TYR A 88 5.27 -20.51 -3.87
CA TYR A 88 4.09 -20.70 -3.01
C TYR A 88 4.13 -22.05 -2.28
N GLN A 89 4.69 -23.08 -2.91
CA GLN A 89 4.86 -24.39 -2.28
C GLN A 89 5.68 -24.31 -0.99
N ASP A 90 6.74 -23.49 -0.96
CA ASP A 90 7.57 -23.28 0.23
C ASP A 90 6.84 -22.50 1.33
N VAL A 91 5.93 -21.61 0.92
CA VAL A 91 5.07 -20.85 1.84
C VAL A 91 4.10 -21.78 2.57
N VAL A 92 3.48 -22.72 1.85
CA VAL A 92 2.52 -23.65 2.47
C VAL A 92 3.16 -24.72 3.33
N SER A 93 4.35 -25.19 2.95
CA SER A 93 5.13 -26.16 3.73
C SER A 93 5.87 -25.54 4.91
N GLY A 94 5.96 -24.21 4.97
CA GLY A 94 6.75 -23.50 6.00
C GLY A 94 8.27 -23.69 5.81
N THR A 95 8.73 -23.91 4.56
CA THR A 95 10.13 -24.19 4.23
C THR A 95 10.80 -23.07 3.43
N VAL A 96 10.22 -21.86 3.42
CA VAL A 96 10.83 -20.70 2.75
C VAL A 96 12.26 -20.49 3.28
N PRO A 97 13.29 -20.51 2.42
CA PRO A 97 14.66 -20.34 2.87
C PRO A 97 14.88 -19.03 3.62
N GLN A 98 15.64 -19.05 4.72
CA GLN A 98 15.92 -17.86 5.51
C GLN A 98 16.52 -16.72 4.67
N SER A 99 17.39 -17.03 3.70
CA SER A 99 17.97 -16.04 2.78
C SER A 99 16.92 -15.30 1.94
N LYS A 100 15.80 -15.96 1.60
CA LYS A 100 14.68 -15.33 0.88
C LYS A 100 13.85 -14.45 1.81
N LEU A 101 13.65 -14.87 3.06
CA LEU A 101 12.99 -14.05 4.08
C LEU A 101 13.81 -12.79 4.39
N ASP A 102 15.13 -12.93 4.53
CA ASP A 102 16.04 -11.80 4.75
C ASP A 102 16.06 -10.86 3.56
N ALA A 103 16.07 -11.40 2.33
CA ALA A 103 15.96 -10.60 1.11
C ALA A 103 14.62 -9.85 1.03
N LEU A 104 13.50 -10.49 1.36
CA LEU A 104 12.19 -9.83 1.38
C LEU A 104 12.14 -8.72 2.43
N ARG A 105 12.68 -8.94 3.64
CA ARG A 105 12.78 -7.89 4.67
C ARG A 105 13.67 -6.74 4.22
N HIS A 106 14.84 -7.03 3.64
CA HIS A 106 15.79 -6.01 3.21
C HIS A 106 15.26 -5.18 2.02
N ARG A 107 14.68 -5.85 1.03
CA ARG A 107 14.21 -5.22 -0.22
C ARG A 107 12.79 -4.67 -0.12
N GLY A 108 12.00 -5.14 0.85
CA GLY A 108 10.61 -4.71 1.03
C GLY A 108 9.68 -5.13 -0.11
N THR A 109 10.05 -6.14 -0.90
CA THR A 109 9.25 -6.64 -2.02
C THR A 109 9.64 -8.07 -2.37
N ALA A 110 8.70 -8.82 -2.93
CA ALA A 110 8.94 -10.15 -3.50
C ALA A 110 7.91 -10.49 -4.58
N VAL A 111 8.27 -11.44 -5.44
CA VAL A 111 7.32 -12.20 -6.24
C VAL A 111 7.07 -13.55 -5.57
N ILE A 112 5.82 -13.88 -5.30
CA ILE A 112 5.39 -15.19 -4.81
C ILE A 112 4.86 -15.96 -6.01
N ARG A 113 5.58 -17.00 -6.40
CA ARG A 113 5.34 -17.77 -7.62
C ARG A 113 4.24 -18.78 -7.41
N ASN A 114 3.44 -18.99 -8.46
CA ASN A 114 2.47 -20.08 -8.51
C ASN A 114 1.45 -20.06 -7.35
N VAL A 115 1.00 -18.86 -6.92
CA VAL A 115 -0.01 -18.72 -5.85
C VAL A 115 -1.33 -19.31 -6.30
N LEU A 116 -1.78 -18.99 -7.51
CA LEU A 116 -2.89 -19.71 -8.16
C LEU A 116 -2.35 -20.60 -9.27
N PRO A 117 -3.02 -21.74 -9.55
CA PRO A 117 -2.80 -22.45 -10.80
C PRO A 117 -2.98 -21.51 -11.99
N ARG A 118 -2.08 -21.61 -12.97
CA ARG A 118 -2.04 -20.72 -14.14
C ARG A 118 -3.38 -20.62 -14.86
N GLN A 119 -4.07 -21.76 -15.02
CA GLN A 119 -5.36 -21.79 -15.72
C GLN A 119 -6.44 -21.04 -14.93
N GLU A 120 -6.49 -21.21 -13.60
CA GLU A 120 -7.46 -20.48 -12.78
C GLU A 120 -7.26 -18.97 -12.87
N ALA A 121 -6.01 -18.48 -12.87
CA ALA A 121 -5.72 -17.07 -13.05
C ALA A 121 -6.15 -16.53 -14.43
N LEU A 122 -6.01 -17.34 -15.49
CA LEU A 122 -6.51 -17.01 -16.83
C LEU A 122 -8.04 -16.99 -16.89
N ASP A 123 -8.70 -17.95 -16.23
CA ASP A 123 -10.15 -18.04 -16.14
C ASP A 123 -10.72 -16.83 -15.38
N LEU A 124 -10.06 -16.37 -14.32
CA LEU A 124 -10.42 -15.13 -13.60
C LEU A 124 -10.39 -13.92 -14.54
N LYS A 125 -9.38 -13.81 -15.41
CA LYS A 125 -9.32 -12.72 -16.41
C LYS A 125 -10.42 -12.85 -17.46
N GLN A 126 -10.69 -14.06 -17.93
CA GLN A 126 -11.76 -14.30 -18.90
C GLN A 126 -13.13 -13.91 -18.30
N GLN A 127 -13.41 -14.32 -17.06
CA GLN A 127 -14.62 -13.93 -16.32
C GLN A 127 -14.73 -12.40 -16.17
N ALA A 128 -13.63 -11.71 -15.88
CA ALA A 128 -13.63 -10.24 -15.79
C ALA A 128 -13.98 -9.59 -17.13
N LYS A 129 -13.42 -10.08 -18.25
CA LYS A 129 -13.71 -9.59 -19.61
C LYS A 129 -15.17 -9.83 -20.00
N GLU A 130 -15.73 -10.99 -19.68
CA GLU A 130 -17.13 -11.32 -19.91
C GLU A 130 -18.08 -10.45 -19.09
N TYR A 131 -17.76 -10.22 -17.82
CA TYR A 131 -18.54 -9.34 -16.94
C TYR A 131 -18.53 -7.89 -17.44
N ILE A 132 -17.38 -7.39 -17.91
CA ILE A 132 -17.29 -6.07 -18.55
C ILE A 132 -18.17 -6.03 -19.81
N ALA A 133 -18.07 -7.05 -20.68
CA ALA A 133 -18.81 -7.10 -21.94
C ALA A 133 -20.33 -7.12 -21.72
N ALA A 134 -20.81 -7.91 -20.76
CA ALA A 134 -22.23 -8.02 -20.42
C ALA A 134 -22.82 -6.72 -19.83
N ASN A 135 -21.98 -5.86 -19.25
CA ASN A 135 -22.39 -4.67 -18.52
C ASN A 135 -21.86 -3.35 -19.11
N LYS A 136 -21.34 -3.38 -20.35
CA LYS A 136 -20.61 -2.28 -20.99
C LYS A 136 -21.20 -0.86 -20.80
N PRO A 137 -22.53 -0.62 -20.89
CA PRO A 137 -23.09 0.73 -20.72
C PRO A 137 -22.95 1.30 -19.30
N LYS A 138 -22.73 0.45 -18.29
CA LYS A 138 -22.65 0.82 -16.87
C LYS A 138 -21.22 0.79 -16.32
N VAL A 139 -20.27 0.17 -17.02
CA VAL A 139 -18.89 0.02 -16.58
C VAL A 139 -18.17 1.38 -16.63
N ARG A 140 -17.56 1.75 -15.50
CA ARG A 140 -16.66 2.91 -15.40
C ARG A 140 -15.22 2.42 -15.44
N ALA A 141 -14.40 3.10 -16.24
CA ALA A 141 -12.98 2.77 -16.38
C ALA A 141 -12.18 3.98 -16.87
N PHE A 142 -10.87 3.92 -16.65
CA PHE A 142 -9.93 4.97 -17.01
C PHE A 142 -8.73 4.42 -17.83
N PRO A 143 -8.25 5.17 -18.84
CA PRO A 143 -8.92 6.31 -19.48
C PRO A 143 -10.21 5.88 -20.22
N ALA A 144 -11.12 6.80 -20.50
CA ALA A 144 -12.44 6.46 -21.04
C ALA A 144 -12.40 5.92 -22.49
N ASP A 145 -11.41 6.36 -23.27
CA ASP A 145 -11.26 5.99 -24.69
C ASP A 145 -10.41 4.73 -24.91
N ASP A 146 -9.54 4.40 -23.96
CA ASP A 146 -8.76 3.15 -23.92
C ASP A 146 -8.69 2.59 -22.48
N PRO A 147 -9.79 1.98 -21.99
CA PRO A 147 -9.89 1.52 -20.61
C PRO A 147 -8.76 0.58 -20.18
N ALA A 148 -7.99 0.99 -19.17
CA ALA A 148 -6.94 0.18 -18.56
C ALA A 148 -7.29 -0.20 -17.12
N VAL A 149 -7.85 0.72 -16.33
CA VAL A 149 -8.23 0.51 -14.92
C VAL A 149 -9.75 0.56 -14.79
N TYR A 150 -10.35 -0.48 -14.21
CA TYR A 150 -11.80 -0.61 -14.12
C TYR A 150 -12.28 -0.29 -12.69
N GLU A 151 -13.25 0.61 -12.56
CA GLU A 151 -13.92 0.95 -11.29
C GLU A 151 -14.99 -0.09 -10.95
N LEU A 152 -14.56 -1.35 -10.87
CA LEU A 152 -15.34 -2.51 -10.47
C LEU A 152 -14.66 -3.14 -9.26
N TYR A 153 -15.45 -3.66 -8.33
CA TYR A 153 -14.99 -4.07 -7.00
C TYR A 153 -15.50 -5.46 -6.61
N TRP A 154 -16.65 -5.88 -7.14
CA TRP A 154 -17.40 -7.07 -6.71
C TRP A 154 -17.64 -8.07 -7.85
N THR A 155 -16.84 -7.99 -8.91
CA THR A 155 -16.92 -9.00 -9.99
C THR A 155 -16.70 -10.40 -9.42
N PRO A 156 -17.32 -11.46 -9.98
CA PRO A 156 -17.04 -12.84 -9.57
C PRO A 156 -15.54 -13.16 -9.56
N SER A 157 -14.81 -12.66 -10.57
CA SER A 157 -13.34 -12.77 -10.65
C SER A 157 -12.63 -12.18 -9.42
N GLN A 158 -12.90 -10.93 -9.05
CA GLN A 158 -12.28 -10.30 -7.90
C GLN A 158 -12.63 -10.98 -6.58
N VAL A 159 -13.90 -11.35 -6.39
CA VAL A 159 -14.34 -11.99 -5.14
C VAL A 159 -13.76 -13.39 -5.01
N GLN A 160 -13.74 -14.19 -6.08
CA GLN A 160 -13.11 -15.52 -6.09
C GLN A 160 -11.60 -15.42 -5.81
N ALA A 161 -10.89 -14.48 -6.45
CA ALA A 161 -9.46 -14.29 -6.24
C ALA A 161 -9.12 -13.94 -4.78
N ARG A 162 -9.89 -13.01 -4.17
CA ARG A 162 -9.72 -12.61 -2.76
C ARG A 162 -10.07 -13.73 -1.79
N ALA A 163 -11.09 -14.52 -2.11
CA ALA A 163 -11.53 -15.66 -1.31
C ALA A 163 -10.71 -16.94 -1.55
N HIS A 164 -9.78 -16.95 -2.52
CA HIS A 164 -9.02 -18.14 -2.87
C HIS A 164 -8.13 -18.57 -1.68
N PRO A 165 -8.17 -19.84 -1.22
CA PRO A 165 -7.39 -20.29 -0.06
C PRO A 165 -5.90 -19.98 -0.17
N ASN A 166 -5.32 -20.14 -1.36
CA ASN A 166 -3.91 -19.81 -1.58
C ASN A 166 -3.60 -18.32 -1.44
N MET A 167 -4.54 -17.45 -1.82
CA MET A 167 -4.39 -16.01 -1.65
C MET A 167 -4.43 -15.63 -0.17
N LEU A 168 -5.41 -16.15 0.58
CA LEU A 168 -5.53 -15.93 2.01
C LEU A 168 -4.30 -16.44 2.78
N LYS A 169 -3.77 -17.60 2.40
CA LYS A 169 -2.53 -18.15 2.95
C LYS A 169 -1.32 -17.28 2.63
N THR A 170 -1.23 -16.77 1.41
CA THR A 170 -0.18 -15.85 0.96
C THR A 170 -0.21 -14.53 1.74
N GLN A 171 -1.38 -13.94 1.95
CA GLN A 171 -1.55 -12.74 2.77
C GLN A 171 -1.14 -12.98 4.23
N SER A 172 -1.49 -14.13 4.80
CA SER A 172 -1.11 -14.50 6.17
C SER A 172 0.41 -14.69 6.30
N PHE A 173 1.05 -15.31 5.30
CA PHE A 173 2.50 -15.42 5.23
C PHE A 173 3.18 -14.05 5.21
N LEU A 174 2.73 -13.13 4.34
CA LEU A 174 3.26 -11.78 4.29
C LEU A 174 3.02 -11.02 5.61
N ALA A 175 1.84 -11.16 6.20
CA ALA A 175 1.52 -10.55 7.49
C ALA A 175 2.43 -11.07 8.62
N SER A 176 2.83 -12.34 8.59
CA SER A 176 3.72 -12.93 9.60
C SER A 176 5.14 -12.35 9.65
N ILE A 177 5.53 -11.58 8.62
CA ILE A 177 6.82 -10.88 8.58
C ILE A 177 6.81 -9.66 9.50
N TRP A 178 5.62 -9.12 9.78
CA TRP A 178 5.40 -7.98 10.65
C TRP A 178 5.31 -8.40 12.11
N HIS A 179 5.68 -7.47 12.99
CA HIS A 179 5.54 -7.65 14.43
C HIS A 179 5.13 -6.32 15.09
N SER A 180 5.00 -6.34 16.41
CA SER A 180 4.92 -5.13 17.20
C SER A 180 5.88 -5.21 18.38
N SER A 181 6.63 -4.13 18.60
CA SER A 181 7.50 -4.00 19.78
C SER A 181 6.75 -3.81 21.10
N ASP A 182 5.41 -3.68 21.06
CA ASP A 182 4.56 -3.52 22.23
C ASP A 182 3.50 -4.64 22.27
N PRO A 183 3.53 -5.54 23.27
CA PRO A 183 2.59 -6.65 23.35
C PRO A 183 1.13 -6.21 23.57
N THR A 184 0.89 -4.93 23.88
CA THR A 184 -0.44 -4.34 24.02
C THR A 184 -1.00 -3.77 22.72
N SER A 185 -0.20 -3.70 21.64
CA SER A 185 -0.66 -3.23 20.33
C SER A 185 -1.76 -4.11 19.76
N GLU A 186 -2.89 -3.48 19.43
CA GLU A 186 -4.12 -4.11 18.93
C GLU A 186 -3.99 -4.47 17.44
N ILE A 187 -3.09 -5.41 17.14
CA ILE A 187 -2.85 -5.98 15.82
C ILE A 187 -2.82 -7.52 15.87
N SER A 188 -3.48 -8.17 14.92
CA SER A 188 -3.28 -9.60 14.63
C SER A 188 -2.85 -9.80 13.19
N THR A 189 -1.74 -10.51 13.00
CA THR A 189 -1.24 -10.94 11.68
C THR A 189 -1.67 -12.39 11.36
N THR A 190 -2.46 -13.02 12.24
CA THR A 190 -2.86 -14.43 12.13
C THR A 190 -3.92 -14.68 11.05
N TYR A 191 -4.88 -13.76 10.90
CA TYR A 191 -5.99 -13.88 9.96
C TYR A 191 -5.98 -12.73 8.95
N PRO A 192 -6.11 -13.02 7.64
CA PRO A 192 -6.09 -11.99 6.62
C PRO A 192 -7.45 -11.28 6.55
N LEU A 193 -7.43 -9.99 6.26
CA LEU A 193 -8.61 -9.22 5.91
C LEU A 193 -8.61 -8.87 4.42
N THR A 194 -9.79 -8.80 3.82
CA THR A 194 -9.95 -8.37 2.43
C THR A 194 -10.15 -6.85 2.34
N TYR A 195 -9.38 -6.23 1.44
CA TYR A 195 -9.64 -4.87 0.95
C TYR A 195 -10.08 -4.95 -0.52
N ALA A 196 -11.22 -4.36 -0.84
CA ALA A 196 -11.79 -4.37 -2.17
C ALA A 196 -11.28 -3.17 -2.96
N ASP A 197 -10.41 -3.46 -3.92
CA ASP A 197 -9.81 -2.52 -4.85
C ASP A 197 -10.28 -2.80 -6.30
N ARG A 198 -9.80 -2.00 -7.24
CA ARG A 198 -9.98 -2.11 -8.69
C ARG A 198 -9.15 -3.25 -9.27
N PHE A 199 -9.18 -3.38 -10.59
CA PHE A 199 -8.24 -4.18 -11.35
C PHE A 199 -7.81 -3.47 -12.63
N ARG A 200 -6.77 -4.01 -13.27
CA ARG A 200 -6.22 -3.44 -14.50
C ARG A 200 -6.13 -4.49 -15.61
N ILE A 201 -6.47 -4.10 -16.83
CA ILE A 201 -6.18 -4.80 -18.09
C ILE A 201 -5.56 -3.76 -19.03
N ARG A 202 -4.23 -3.67 -19.05
CA ARG A 202 -3.50 -2.65 -19.82
C ARG A 202 -3.06 -3.24 -21.16
N HIS A 203 -3.45 -2.62 -22.27
CA HIS A 203 -3.12 -3.10 -23.61
C HIS A 203 -1.75 -2.61 -24.11
N PRO A 204 -1.09 -3.35 -25.03
CA PRO A 204 0.12 -2.90 -25.71
C PRO A 204 -0.03 -1.50 -26.32
N GLY A 205 1.02 -0.69 -26.23
CA GLY A 205 1.06 0.68 -26.73
C GLY A 205 0.47 1.73 -25.79
N ASP A 206 -0.18 1.34 -24.68
CA ASP A 206 -0.66 2.32 -23.71
C ASP A 206 0.50 3.10 -23.07
N ALA A 207 0.43 4.42 -23.19
CA ALA A 207 1.33 5.38 -22.57
C ALA A 207 0.59 6.41 -21.71
N LYS A 208 -0.74 6.28 -21.56
CA LYS A 208 -1.57 7.22 -20.78
C LYS A 208 -1.58 6.88 -19.30
N PHE A 209 -1.47 5.60 -18.95
CA PHE A 209 -1.40 5.16 -17.56
C PHE A 209 0.07 5.05 -17.09
N ALA A 210 0.72 6.21 -16.93
CA ALA A 210 2.08 6.31 -16.43
C ALA A 210 2.09 7.02 -15.07
N LEU A 211 2.38 6.27 -14.01
CA LEU A 211 2.56 6.80 -12.66
C LEU A 211 4.06 6.85 -12.35
N GLY A 212 4.56 8.04 -12.01
CA GLY A 212 5.95 8.24 -11.60
C GLY A 212 6.27 7.57 -10.26
N PRO A 213 7.54 7.58 -9.83
CA PRO A 213 7.93 7.07 -8.51
C PRO A 213 7.17 7.75 -7.38
N HIS A 214 6.46 6.97 -6.57
CA HIS A 214 5.68 7.44 -5.44
C HIS A 214 5.59 6.41 -4.30
N THR A 215 5.17 6.87 -3.13
CA THR A 215 4.68 6.04 -2.02
C THR A 215 3.27 6.50 -1.64
N ASP A 216 2.41 5.54 -1.34
CA ASP A 216 1.06 5.80 -0.84
C ASP A 216 1.05 5.92 0.69
N GLY A 217 -0.14 5.95 1.29
CA GLY A 217 -0.28 5.90 2.75
C GLY A 217 0.14 7.21 3.42
N GLY A 218 -0.28 8.34 2.83
CA GLY A 218 0.00 9.68 3.32
C GLY A 218 1.18 10.34 2.63
N SER A 219 1.35 11.63 2.89
CA SER A 219 2.41 12.47 2.34
C SER A 219 3.05 13.23 3.51
N VAL A 220 2.58 14.43 3.80
CA VAL A 220 3.02 15.24 4.97
C VAL A 220 2.68 14.60 6.32
N GLU A 221 1.70 13.70 6.36
CA GLU A 221 1.25 12.99 7.56
C GLU A 221 2.40 12.23 8.25
N ARG A 222 3.41 11.79 7.50
CA ARG A 222 4.60 11.10 8.05
C ARG A 222 5.35 11.92 9.09
N TRP A 223 5.29 13.25 8.99
CA TRP A 223 5.89 14.17 9.96
C TRP A 223 4.85 14.85 10.84
N GLU A 224 3.68 15.13 10.29
CA GLU A 224 2.65 15.92 10.97
C GLU A 224 1.83 15.12 11.98
N ASP A 225 1.49 13.86 11.68
CA ASP A 225 0.73 13.05 12.62
C ASP A 225 1.65 12.56 13.76
N PRO A 226 1.28 12.77 15.04
CA PRO A 226 2.13 12.40 16.17
C PRO A 226 2.43 10.90 16.30
N GLU A 227 1.53 10.02 15.86
CA GLU A 227 1.81 8.58 15.88
C GLU A 227 2.56 8.16 14.62
N TYR A 228 2.22 8.71 13.44
CA TYR A 228 2.97 8.39 12.23
C TYR A 228 4.44 8.81 12.32
N SER A 229 4.73 10.00 12.82
CA SER A 229 6.12 10.44 13.05
C SER A 229 6.90 9.56 14.04
N ARG A 230 6.21 8.89 14.97
CA ARG A 230 6.84 7.93 15.90
C ARG A 230 7.29 6.64 15.25
N VAL A 231 6.66 6.23 14.15
CA VAL A 231 7.15 5.13 13.31
C VAL A 231 8.58 5.40 12.88
N TYR A 232 8.89 6.67 12.57
CA TYR A 232 10.18 7.11 12.07
C TYR A 232 11.09 7.72 13.13
N ARG A 233 10.76 7.54 14.42
CA ARG A 233 11.49 8.17 15.54
C ARG A 233 12.99 7.87 15.51
N ALA A 234 13.38 6.62 15.26
CA ALA A 234 14.79 6.26 15.19
C ALA A 234 15.54 7.07 14.12
N ILE A 235 14.91 7.32 12.97
CA ILE A 235 15.47 8.17 11.90
C ILE A 235 15.58 9.62 12.37
N LEU A 236 14.51 10.17 12.96
CA LEU A 236 14.45 11.56 13.45
C LEU A 236 15.36 11.84 14.66
N GLU A 237 15.85 10.79 15.33
CA GLU A 237 16.85 10.85 16.39
C GLU A 237 18.28 10.56 15.89
N GLY A 238 18.49 10.44 14.57
CA GLY A 238 19.80 10.24 13.96
C GLY A 238 20.34 8.80 14.00
N ARG A 239 19.47 7.81 14.21
CA ARG A 239 19.77 6.37 14.30
C ARG A 239 18.94 5.58 13.29
N TRP A 240 18.95 6.00 12.02
CA TRP A 240 18.18 5.33 10.96
C TRP A 240 18.55 3.86 10.79
N GLU A 241 19.75 3.45 11.22
CA GLU A 241 20.21 2.07 11.21
C GLU A 241 19.36 1.17 12.12
N ASP A 242 18.78 1.72 13.19
CA ASP A 242 17.91 1.05 14.17
C ASP A 242 16.44 1.05 13.73
N TYR A 243 16.10 1.74 12.64
CA TYR A 243 14.72 1.78 12.14
C TYR A 243 14.29 0.42 11.59
N ASP A 244 13.22 -0.11 12.16
CA ASP A 244 12.56 -1.32 11.71
C ASP A 244 11.29 -0.99 10.92
N PRO A 245 11.27 -1.21 9.58
CA PRO A 245 10.08 -0.99 8.77
C PRO A 245 8.89 -1.86 9.18
N PHE A 246 9.15 -3.04 9.77
CA PHE A 246 8.15 -4.08 10.06
C PHE A 246 7.57 -4.02 11.47
N ASP A 247 7.94 -3.02 12.28
CA ASP A 247 7.27 -2.73 13.55
C ASP A 247 5.99 -1.92 13.31
N ALA A 248 4.84 -2.56 13.55
CA ALA A 248 3.53 -1.97 13.36
C ALA A 248 3.08 -1.07 14.52
N ARG A 249 3.78 -1.04 15.66
CA ARG A 249 3.32 -0.44 16.94
C ARG A 249 2.64 0.91 16.77
N HIS A 250 3.31 1.84 16.11
CA HIS A 250 2.80 3.21 15.92
C HIS A 250 1.98 3.35 14.64
N ARG A 251 2.22 2.49 13.63
CA ARG A 251 1.49 2.53 12.35
C ARG A 251 0.01 2.24 12.51
N ILE A 252 -0.35 1.32 13.42
CA ILE A 252 -1.74 0.86 13.60
C ILE A 252 -2.66 1.96 14.17
N THR A 253 -2.08 2.99 14.78
CA THR A 253 -2.80 4.16 15.33
C THR A 253 -2.51 5.46 14.58
N ALA A 254 -1.61 5.42 13.59
CA ALA A 254 -1.26 6.58 12.78
C ALA A 254 -2.44 7.03 11.92
N ARG A 255 -2.62 8.34 11.79
CA ARG A 255 -3.56 8.90 10.81
C ARG A 255 -2.82 9.25 9.54
N MET A 256 -2.90 8.34 8.57
CA MET A 256 -2.24 8.47 7.26
C MET A 256 -3.01 9.36 6.28
N ASP A 257 -4.17 9.89 6.68
CA ASP A 257 -5.00 10.79 5.90
C ASP A 257 -5.58 11.90 6.79
N LEU A 258 -4.82 12.99 6.95
CA LEU A 258 -5.28 14.15 7.72
C LEU A 258 -6.15 15.10 6.88
N TYR A 259 -6.10 14.96 5.56
CA TYR A 259 -6.63 15.94 4.61
C TYR A 259 -7.76 15.41 3.72
N ASN A 260 -8.24 14.19 4.00
CA ASN A 260 -9.23 13.50 3.18
C ASN A 260 -8.80 13.38 1.70
N GLY A 261 -7.55 13.00 1.47
CA GLY A 261 -6.96 12.91 0.14
C GLY A 261 -7.70 11.94 -0.79
N ALA A 262 -7.77 12.24 -2.08
CA ALA A 262 -8.50 11.41 -3.06
C ALA A 262 -7.89 10.01 -3.24
N GLY A 263 -6.57 9.87 -3.04
CA GLY A 263 -5.86 8.60 -3.10
C GLY A 263 -5.62 7.94 -1.75
N ALA A 264 -6.20 8.48 -0.66
CA ALA A 264 -5.97 7.95 0.67
C ALA A 264 -6.70 6.62 0.88
N CYS A 265 -6.02 5.71 1.58
CA CYS A 265 -6.52 4.39 1.95
C CYS A 265 -6.85 4.38 3.44
N SER A 266 -8.06 3.95 3.80
CA SER A 266 -8.52 3.86 5.18
C SER A 266 -8.07 2.59 5.89
N MET A 267 -7.67 1.55 5.16
CA MET A 267 -7.06 0.36 5.76
C MET A 267 -5.54 0.54 5.89
N PHE A 268 -5.00 0.13 7.03
CA PHE A 268 -3.58 -0.16 7.14
C PHE A 268 -3.26 -1.43 6.36
N ARG A 269 -2.63 -1.24 5.20
CA ARG A 269 -2.10 -2.30 4.33
C ARG A 269 -0.66 -2.58 4.77
N LEU A 270 -0.36 -3.82 5.12
CA LEU A 270 1.01 -4.25 5.45
C LEU A 270 1.86 -4.28 4.18
N PHE A 271 1.31 -4.95 3.17
CA PHE A 271 1.84 -4.95 1.82
C PHE A 271 0.76 -4.49 0.87
N GLN A 272 1.12 -3.65 -0.08
CA GLN A 272 0.39 -3.58 -1.33
C GLN A 272 0.71 -4.82 -2.16
N GLY A 273 -0.14 -5.14 -3.11
CA GLY A 273 0.11 -6.27 -3.97
C GLY A 273 -0.93 -6.48 -5.04
N TRP A 274 -0.56 -7.31 -6.01
CA TRP A 274 -1.46 -7.72 -7.07
C TRP A 274 -1.22 -9.16 -7.51
N LEU A 275 -2.30 -9.81 -7.88
CA LEU A 275 -2.31 -11.14 -8.51
C LEU A 275 -2.24 -10.96 -10.02
N SER A 276 -1.28 -11.62 -10.66
CA SER A 276 -1.13 -11.62 -12.11
C SER A 276 -2.19 -12.48 -12.78
N MET A 277 -2.78 -11.96 -13.86
CA MET A 277 -3.62 -12.71 -14.79
C MET A 277 -3.05 -12.72 -16.21
N SER A 278 -1.79 -12.33 -16.38
CA SER A 278 -1.09 -12.30 -17.67
C SER A 278 0.38 -12.70 -17.52
N SER A 279 0.98 -13.08 -18.64
CA SER A 279 2.43 -13.17 -18.74
C SER A 279 2.97 -11.77 -19.07
N THR A 280 3.86 -11.23 -18.24
CA THR A 280 4.34 -9.85 -18.40
C THR A 280 5.75 -9.68 -17.83
N GLY A 281 6.65 -9.11 -18.62
CA GLY A 281 8.03 -8.84 -18.26
C GLY A 281 8.36 -7.35 -18.07
N PRO A 282 9.63 -7.04 -17.73
CA PRO A 282 10.15 -5.67 -17.70
C PRO A 282 9.88 -4.90 -19.00
N GLY A 283 9.33 -3.68 -18.90
CA GLY A 283 9.00 -2.84 -20.05
C GLY A 283 7.68 -3.20 -20.76
N GLU A 284 6.99 -4.24 -20.28
CA GLU A 284 5.69 -4.65 -20.81
C GLU A 284 4.53 -4.08 -19.97
N GLY A 285 4.67 -2.84 -19.50
CA GLY A 285 3.60 -2.16 -18.77
C GLY A 285 3.43 -2.63 -17.32
N THR A 286 4.47 -3.20 -16.72
CA THR A 286 4.45 -3.79 -15.37
C THR A 286 4.82 -2.77 -14.28
N LEU A 287 5.00 -3.25 -13.05
CA LEU A 287 5.41 -2.49 -11.87
C LEU A 287 6.94 -2.28 -11.85
N LYS A 288 7.36 -1.09 -11.45
CA LYS A 288 8.71 -0.80 -10.98
C LYS A 288 8.72 -0.53 -9.49
N VAL A 289 9.79 -0.91 -8.81
CA VAL A 289 10.00 -0.71 -7.37
C VAL A 289 11.40 -0.15 -7.13
N CYS A 290 11.56 0.63 -6.06
CA CYS A 290 12.86 0.98 -5.48
C CYS A 290 13.11 0.03 -4.29
N PRO A 291 13.91 -1.04 -4.44
CA PRO A 291 14.07 -2.08 -3.43
C PRO A 291 15.11 -1.67 -2.36
N LEU A 292 14.94 -0.46 -1.83
CA LEU A 292 15.75 0.22 -0.83
C LEU A 292 14.91 0.53 0.40
N LEU A 293 14.11 -0.42 0.91
CA LEU A 293 13.05 -0.16 1.88
C LEU A 293 13.52 0.73 3.05
N ARG A 294 14.57 0.33 3.76
CA ARG A 294 15.09 1.11 4.90
C ARG A 294 15.72 2.43 4.44
N HIS A 295 16.64 2.39 3.46
CA HIS A 295 17.40 3.57 3.04
C HIS A 295 16.54 4.64 2.38
N ALA A 296 15.64 4.27 1.48
CA ALA A 296 14.74 5.20 0.81
C ALA A 296 13.72 5.81 1.78
N THR A 297 13.24 5.03 2.77
CA THR A 297 12.39 5.57 3.84
C THR A 297 13.17 6.54 4.71
N ALA A 298 14.37 6.19 5.17
CA ALA A 298 15.22 7.09 5.94
C ALA A 298 15.56 8.36 5.16
N TYR A 299 15.86 8.23 3.87
CA TYR A 299 16.12 9.35 2.97
C TYR A 299 14.91 10.26 2.90
N LEU A 300 13.72 9.72 2.63
CA LEU A 300 12.48 10.49 2.61
C LEU A 300 12.32 11.28 3.90
N ILE A 301 12.37 10.63 5.06
CA ILE A 301 12.09 11.26 6.35
C ILE A 301 13.11 12.37 6.68
N LEU A 302 14.38 12.19 6.32
CA LEU A 302 15.43 13.18 6.53
C LEU A 302 15.45 14.26 5.44
N ARG A 303 14.97 13.99 4.23
CA ARG A 303 15.12 14.86 3.07
C ARG A 303 14.65 16.31 3.29
N PRO A 304 13.53 16.60 3.98
CA PRO A 304 13.11 17.97 4.27
C PRO A 304 14.09 18.76 5.15
N PHE A 305 14.96 18.08 5.89
CA PHE A 305 15.89 18.68 6.84
C PHE A 305 17.23 19.06 6.21
N PHE A 306 17.49 18.74 4.95
CA PHE A 306 18.78 19.00 4.31
C PHE A 306 18.63 19.72 2.98
N ASP A 307 19.50 20.68 2.73
CA ASP A 307 19.72 21.19 1.39
C ASP A 307 20.70 20.26 0.64
N VAL A 308 20.26 19.67 -0.46
CA VAL A 308 21.07 18.68 -1.21
C VAL A 308 22.31 19.29 -1.86
N SER A 309 22.31 20.60 -2.13
CA SER A 309 23.46 21.26 -2.77
C SER A 309 24.61 21.51 -1.78
N SER A 310 24.29 21.87 -0.55
CA SER A 310 25.25 22.23 0.50
C SER A 310 25.45 21.14 1.56
N GLY A 311 24.55 20.16 1.64
CA GLY A 311 24.52 19.13 2.69
C GLY A 311 24.19 19.66 4.08
N ARG A 312 23.75 20.92 4.20
CA ARG A 312 23.48 21.59 5.48
C ARG A 312 22.02 21.48 5.89
N LEU A 313 21.75 21.62 7.18
CA LEU A 313 20.40 21.64 7.71
C LEU A 313 19.56 22.76 7.08
N ASN A 314 18.36 22.41 6.62
CA ASN A 314 17.31 23.32 6.19
C ASN A 314 16.08 23.17 7.11
N LEU A 315 15.77 24.24 7.85
CA LEU A 315 14.67 24.27 8.81
C LEU A 315 13.52 25.17 8.36
N ASP A 316 13.45 25.52 7.08
CA ASP A 316 12.29 26.21 6.48
C ASP A 316 11.04 25.29 6.44
N ALA A 317 9.94 25.78 5.86
CA ALA A 317 8.72 24.99 5.71
C ALA A 317 8.72 24.03 4.49
N THR A 318 9.85 23.80 3.82
CA THR A 318 9.92 23.05 2.56
C THR A 318 9.94 21.53 2.79
N PHE A 319 8.92 20.82 2.33
CA PHE A 319 8.92 19.34 2.30
C PHE A 319 8.86 18.90 0.84
N PRO A 320 9.99 18.47 0.23
CA PRO A 320 10.05 18.21 -1.20
C PRO A 320 9.00 17.20 -1.67
N ASN A 321 8.11 17.63 -2.58
CA ASN A 321 6.98 16.87 -3.12
C ASN A 321 6.00 16.28 -2.08
N SER A 322 6.03 16.76 -0.84
CA SER A 322 5.05 16.35 0.17
C SER A 322 3.88 17.33 0.16
N VAL A 323 2.75 16.92 -0.41
CA VAL A 323 1.57 17.77 -0.61
C VAL A 323 0.40 17.22 0.22
N PRO A 324 -0.28 18.05 1.04
CA PRO A 324 -1.46 17.64 1.80
C PRO A 324 -2.54 17.02 0.89
N GLY A 325 -3.02 15.83 1.25
CA GLY A 325 -4.08 15.13 0.51
C GLY A 325 -3.63 14.41 -0.77
N ALA A 326 -2.33 14.42 -1.10
CA ALA A 326 -1.76 13.69 -2.23
C ALA A 326 -0.94 12.47 -1.76
N CYS A 327 -0.46 11.65 -2.71
CA CYS A 327 0.62 10.71 -2.43
C CYS A 327 1.97 11.45 -2.23
N GLN A 328 3.00 10.74 -1.78
CA GLN A 328 4.37 11.27 -1.79
C GLN A 328 5.04 10.94 -3.12
N GLU A 329 5.41 11.95 -3.90
CA GLU A 329 6.09 11.79 -5.20
C GLU A 329 7.61 11.96 -5.09
N TYR A 330 8.36 11.28 -5.96
CA TYR A 330 9.82 11.37 -6.04
C TYR A 330 10.26 11.66 -7.47
N ASN A 331 11.29 12.47 -7.62
CA ASN A 331 11.91 12.76 -8.91
C ASN A 331 13.41 13.09 -8.72
N PRO A 332 14.21 13.02 -9.79
CA PRO A 332 15.65 13.31 -9.72
C PRO A 332 15.98 14.73 -9.24
N GLU A 333 15.08 15.70 -9.44
CA GLU A 333 15.32 17.09 -9.04
C GLU A 333 15.26 17.27 -7.53
N THR A 334 14.29 16.63 -6.88
CA THR A 334 14.02 16.78 -5.45
C THR A 334 14.67 15.69 -4.61
N HIS A 335 14.89 14.50 -5.18
CA HIS A 335 15.46 13.33 -4.50
C HIS A 335 16.66 12.76 -5.29
N PRO A 336 17.68 13.57 -5.62
CA PRO A 336 18.76 13.18 -6.53
C PRO A 336 19.57 11.99 -6.03
N ASP A 337 19.80 11.88 -4.72
CA ASP A 337 20.66 10.83 -4.16
C ASP A 337 20.05 9.42 -4.24
N LEU A 338 18.73 9.31 -4.50
CA LEU A 338 18.09 8.03 -4.73
C LEU A 338 18.46 7.40 -6.08
N ASP A 339 19.05 8.17 -7.00
CA ASP A 339 19.40 7.70 -8.36
C ASP A 339 18.26 6.87 -8.98
N LEU A 340 17.07 7.48 -9.06
CA LEU A 340 15.84 6.77 -9.42
C LEU A 340 15.91 6.12 -10.81
N ASP A 341 16.73 6.64 -11.71
CA ASP A 341 16.95 6.04 -13.03
C ASP A 341 17.65 4.68 -12.92
N THR A 342 18.49 4.49 -11.90
CA THR A 342 19.17 3.22 -11.59
C THR A 342 18.37 2.35 -10.63
N THR A 343 17.77 2.95 -9.58
CA THR A 343 17.19 2.20 -8.47
C THR A 343 15.75 1.75 -8.70
N MET A 344 15.03 2.38 -9.62
CA MET A 344 13.69 1.95 -10.02
C MET A 344 13.78 0.79 -11.02
N VAL A 345 13.87 -0.43 -10.48
CA VAL A 345 13.92 -1.66 -11.27
C VAL A 345 12.52 -2.20 -11.54
N SER A 346 12.30 -2.76 -12.72
CA SER A 346 11.08 -3.52 -12.99
C SER A 346 11.04 -4.77 -12.11
N VAL A 347 9.84 -5.18 -11.70
CA VAL A 347 9.68 -6.51 -11.10
C VAL A 347 10.07 -7.59 -12.11
N PRO A 348 10.58 -8.75 -11.66
CA PRO A 348 10.87 -9.87 -12.54
C PRO A 348 9.65 -10.26 -13.39
N HIS A 349 9.90 -10.95 -14.51
CA HIS A 349 8.83 -11.49 -15.35
C HIS A 349 7.85 -12.30 -14.50
N VAL A 350 6.54 -12.05 -14.66
CA VAL A 350 5.45 -12.72 -13.95
C VAL A 350 4.60 -13.54 -14.92
N GLU A 351 4.06 -14.65 -14.43
CA GLU A 351 3.07 -15.48 -15.12
C GLU A 351 1.69 -15.37 -14.46
N PRO A 352 0.59 -15.73 -15.16
CA PRO A 352 -0.72 -15.82 -14.54
C PRO A 352 -0.67 -16.73 -13.31
N GLY A 353 -1.16 -16.23 -12.17
CA GLY A 353 -1.12 -16.94 -10.89
C GLY A 353 0.01 -16.52 -9.95
N ASP A 354 1.01 -15.79 -10.45
CA ASP A 354 2.03 -15.16 -9.60
C ASP A 354 1.44 -13.96 -8.84
N TYR A 355 1.93 -13.72 -7.63
CA TYR A 355 1.55 -12.59 -6.81
C TYR A 355 2.76 -11.71 -6.50
N VAL A 356 2.65 -10.40 -6.73
CA VAL A 356 3.70 -9.44 -6.41
C VAL A 356 3.29 -8.64 -5.18
N ALA A 357 4.19 -8.53 -4.21
CA ALA A 357 3.99 -7.77 -2.98
C ALA A 357 5.08 -6.74 -2.78
N TRP A 358 4.72 -5.56 -2.25
CA TRP A 358 5.67 -4.56 -1.78
C TRP A 358 5.17 -3.90 -0.50
N HIS A 359 6.10 -3.66 0.42
CA HIS A 359 5.85 -3.03 1.71
C HIS A 359 5.21 -1.65 1.51
N CYS A 360 4.36 -1.21 2.44
CA CYS A 360 3.59 0.04 2.31
C CYS A 360 4.45 1.31 2.12
N ASP A 361 5.69 1.32 2.63
CA ASP A 361 6.68 2.39 2.42
C ASP A 361 7.58 2.22 1.17
N THR A 362 7.43 1.15 0.38
CA THR A 362 8.27 0.94 -0.81
C THR A 362 7.89 1.91 -1.94
N ILE A 363 8.87 2.68 -2.43
CA ILE A 363 8.68 3.53 -3.61
C ILE A 363 8.41 2.65 -4.82
N HIS A 364 7.37 2.97 -5.57
CA HIS A 364 6.98 2.21 -6.75
C HIS A 364 6.47 3.13 -7.87
N ALA A 365 6.44 2.60 -9.09
CA ALA A 365 6.00 3.29 -10.29
C ALA A 365 5.41 2.29 -11.29
N VAL A 366 4.76 2.79 -12.33
CA VAL A 366 4.29 1.97 -13.45
C VAL A 366 5.13 2.30 -14.68
N ASP A 367 5.48 1.29 -15.49
CA ASP A 367 6.18 1.52 -16.76
C ASP A 367 5.46 2.59 -17.59
N LYS A 368 6.22 3.59 -18.06
CA LYS A 368 5.68 4.73 -18.83
C LYS A 368 4.93 4.29 -20.10
N GLU A 369 5.38 3.20 -20.70
CA GLU A 369 4.84 2.65 -21.94
C GLU A 369 4.79 1.12 -21.83
N HIS A 370 3.74 0.52 -22.39
CA HIS A 370 3.65 -0.93 -22.54
C HIS A 370 4.18 -1.38 -23.92
N ARG A 371 5.42 -1.87 -23.99
CA ARG A 371 6.05 -2.36 -25.24
C ARG A 371 5.94 -3.87 -25.49
N GLY A 372 5.04 -4.53 -24.75
CA GLY A 372 4.81 -5.97 -24.85
C GLY A 372 3.89 -6.34 -25.99
N LYS A 373 3.64 -7.63 -26.18
CA LYS A 373 2.74 -8.15 -27.24
C LYS A 373 1.35 -8.55 -26.75
N GLY A 374 1.22 -8.87 -25.46
CA GLY A 374 -0.05 -9.20 -24.80
C GLY A 374 -0.41 -8.13 -23.77
N ASP A 375 -1.63 -8.19 -23.23
CA ASP A 375 -2.09 -7.27 -22.19
C ASP A 375 -1.47 -7.56 -20.82
N SER A 376 -1.12 -6.52 -20.07
CA SER A 376 -0.72 -6.59 -18.65
C SER A 376 -1.95 -6.49 -17.75
N SER A 377 -2.39 -7.63 -17.21
CA SER A 377 -3.64 -7.80 -16.47
C SER A 377 -3.39 -8.22 -15.02
N VAL A 378 -3.89 -7.45 -14.06
CA VAL A 378 -3.68 -7.71 -12.63
C VAL A 378 -4.91 -7.39 -11.79
N LEU A 379 -5.12 -8.14 -10.70
CA LEU A 379 -6.10 -7.82 -9.65
C LEU A 379 -5.36 -7.19 -8.46
N TYR A 380 -5.74 -5.99 -8.02
CA TYR A 380 -5.16 -5.37 -6.83
C TYR A 380 -5.75 -6.03 -5.57
N ILE A 381 -4.88 -6.68 -4.79
CA ILE A 381 -5.22 -7.44 -3.59
C ILE A 381 -4.09 -7.22 -2.59
N PRO A 382 -4.19 -6.26 -1.64
CA PRO A 382 -3.15 -6.04 -0.64
C PRO A 382 -3.20 -7.09 0.47
N ALA A 383 -2.15 -7.18 1.29
CA ALA A 383 -2.17 -7.94 2.54
C ALA A 383 -2.53 -7.01 3.71
N CYS A 384 -3.67 -7.27 4.34
CA CYS A 384 -4.18 -6.49 5.46
C CYS A 384 -4.26 -7.36 6.72
N ALA A 385 -3.78 -6.84 7.85
CA ALA A 385 -3.92 -7.45 9.18
C ALA A 385 -5.20 -6.98 9.88
N ILE A 386 -5.58 -7.68 10.95
CA ILE A 386 -6.63 -7.21 11.85
C ILE A 386 -6.05 -6.10 12.71
N THR A 387 -6.66 -4.93 12.62
CA THR A 387 -6.48 -3.79 13.52
C THR A 387 -7.85 -3.20 13.81
N GLN A 388 -7.97 -2.36 14.85
CA GLN A 388 -9.24 -1.68 15.13
C GLN A 388 -9.75 -0.87 13.93
N SER A 389 -8.89 -0.09 13.28
CA SER A 389 -9.24 0.70 12.08
C SER A 389 -9.65 -0.18 10.89
N ASN A 390 -8.96 -1.31 10.69
CA ASN A 390 -9.28 -2.24 9.61
C ASN A 390 -10.62 -2.95 9.85
N ILE A 391 -10.96 -3.30 11.09
CA ILE A 391 -12.28 -3.86 11.45
C ILE A 391 -13.39 -2.87 11.12
N GLU A 392 -13.23 -1.60 11.51
CA GLU A 392 -14.19 -0.54 11.25
C GLU A 392 -14.41 -0.30 9.75
N PHE A 393 -13.31 -0.29 8.98
CA PHE A 393 -13.39 -0.23 7.53
C PHE A 393 -14.09 -1.46 6.94
N LEU A 394 -13.70 -2.67 7.36
CA LEU A 394 -14.25 -3.92 6.85
C LEU A 394 -15.77 -4.00 7.07
N LYS A 395 -16.27 -3.52 8.21
CA LYS A 395 -17.71 -3.41 8.47
C LYS A 395 -18.41 -2.54 7.42
N ARG A 396 -17.86 -1.37 7.08
CA ARG A 396 -18.42 -0.47 6.06
C ARG A 396 -18.31 -1.09 4.66
N GLN A 397 -17.16 -1.67 4.34
CA GLN A 397 -16.94 -2.37 3.08
C GLN A 397 -17.94 -3.49 2.87
N ARG A 398 -18.19 -4.31 3.89
CA ARG A 398 -19.20 -5.38 3.88
C ARG A 398 -20.59 -4.85 3.54
N MET A 399 -20.99 -3.73 4.15
CA MET A 399 -22.29 -3.13 3.84
C MET A 399 -22.39 -2.65 2.40
N ASN A 400 -21.29 -2.12 1.84
CA ASN A 400 -21.23 -1.73 0.42
C ASN A 400 -21.27 -2.96 -0.51
N ALA A 401 -20.53 -4.00 -0.17
CA ALA A 401 -20.45 -5.24 -0.92
C ALA A 401 -21.82 -5.93 -1.06
N LEU A 402 -22.60 -6.03 0.02
CA LEU A 402 -23.93 -6.65 0.03
C LEU A 402 -24.98 -5.89 -0.80
N ARG A 403 -24.74 -4.60 -1.08
CA ARG A 403 -25.57 -3.79 -2.00
C ARG A 403 -24.88 -3.49 -3.33
N TYR A 404 -23.75 -4.13 -3.60
CA TYR A 404 -22.93 -3.95 -4.80
C TYR A 404 -22.44 -2.51 -5.05
N SER A 405 -22.39 -1.69 -4.00
CA SER A 405 -21.92 -0.29 -4.06
C SER A 405 -20.39 -0.22 -4.03
N PRO A 406 -19.73 0.79 -4.64
CA PRO A 406 -18.27 0.91 -4.60
C PRO A 406 -17.70 0.83 -3.18
N SER A 407 -16.49 0.28 -3.03
CA SER A 407 -15.82 0.16 -1.74
C SER A 407 -15.61 1.55 -1.08
N PRO A 408 -15.60 1.70 0.27
CA PRO A 408 -15.72 3.00 0.94
C PRO A 408 -14.66 4.05 0.59
N ASP A 409 -13.46 3.63 0.17
CA ASP A 409 -12.35 4.52 -0.21
C ASP A 409 -12.41 5.00 -1.66
N PHE A 410 -13.42 4.58 -2.43
CA PHE A 410 -13.49 4.89 -3.86
C PHE A 410 -14.63 5.86 -4.19
N PRO A 411 -14.50 6.61 -5.29
CA PRO A 411 -15.56 7.48 -5.78
C PRO A 411 -16.89 6.73 -5.94
N GLY A 412 -17.98 7.39 -5.55
CA GLY A 412 -19.32 6.83 -5.65
C GLY A 412 -19.66 5.78 -4.58
N ALA A 413 -18.81 5.58 -3.56
CA ALA A 413 -19.14 4.76 -2.40
C ALA A 413 -20.49 5.16 -1.81
N GLY A 414 -21.36 4.16 -1.64
CA GLY A 414 -22.74 4.35 -1.20
C GLY A 414 -23.78 4.56 -2.30
N GLY A 415 -23.36 4.78 -3.54
CA GLY A 415 -24.23 4.79 -4.73
C GLY A 415 -24.44 3.40 -5.34
N ASP A 416 -25.00 3.36 -6.55
CA ASP A 416 -25.50 2.13 -7.17
C ASP A 416 -24.42 1.14 -7.59
N GLY A 417 -23.20 1.60 -7.93
CA GLY A 417 -22.08 0.73 -8.29
C GLY A 417 -22.45 -0.35 -9.32
N GLU A 418 -22.30 -1.60 -8.90
CA GLU A 418 -22.54 -2.81 -9.68
C GLU A 418 -23.95 -3.40 -9.47
N MET A 419 -24.85 -2.67 -8.81
CA MET A 419 -26.23 -3.10 -8.60
C MET A 419 -26.96 -3.34 -9.93
N GLY A 420 -27.56 -4.53 -10.06
CA GLY A 420 -28.28 -4.92 -11.27
C GLY A 420 -27.37 -5.17 -12.47
N PHE A 421 -26.09 -5.46 -12.26
CA PHE A 421 -25.20 -6.00 -13.29
C PHE A 421 -25.55 -7.48 -13.56
N VAL A 422 -25.46 -7.88 -14.83
CA VAL A 422 -25.62 -9.27 -15.24
C VAL A 422 -24.39 -10.07 -14.79
N GLY A 423 -24.62 -11.20 -14.12
CA GLY A 423 -23.56 -12.05 -13.58
C GLY A 423 -22.90 -11.51 -12.32
N ALA A 424 -23.58 -10.64 -11.56
CA ALA A 424 -23.09 -10.16 -10.26
C ALA A 424 -22.82 -11.34 -9.31
N VAL A 425 -21.81 -11.17 -8.44
CA VAL A 425 -21.40 -12.22 -7.51
C VAL A 425 -22.56 -12.67 -6.62
N ASN A 426 -22.71 -13.99 -6.45
CA ASN A 426 -23.57 -14.54 -5.42
C ASN A 426 -22.76 -14.76 -4.13
N TRP A 427 -22.96 -13.89 -3.14
CA TRP A 427 -22.26 -13.97 -1.85
C TRP A 427 -22.47 -15.29 -1.11
N ASP A 428 -23.58 -15.99 -1.34
CA ASP A 428 -23.84 -17.29 -0.71
C ASP A 428 -22.90 -18.38 -1.22
N GLN A 429 -22.37 -18.24 -2.44
CA GLN A 429 -21.46 -19.19 -3.08
C GLN A 429 -19.98 -18.95 -2.72
N VAL A 430 -19.66 -17.86 -2.02
CA VAL A 430 -18.31 -17.61 -1.53
C VAL A 430 -17.99 -18.59 -0.40
N ASN A 431 -16.78 -19.16 -0.40
CA ASN A 431 -16.34 -20.09 0.64
C ASN A 431 -16.26 -19.40 2.02
N ASP A 432 -16.28 -20.19 3.10
CA ASP A 432 -16.37 -19.68 4.47
C ASP A 432 -15.15 -18.83 4.87
N GLU A 433 -13.95 -19.17 4.41
CA GLU A 433 -12.75 -18.38 4.71
C GLU A 433 -12.78 -17.01 4.04
N GLY A 434 -13.21 -16.95 2.78
CA GLY A 434 -13.41 -15.71 2.03
C GLY A 434 -14.53 -14.85 2.62
N LYS A 435 -15.64 -15.48 3.05
CA LYS A 435 -16.68 -14.79 3.82
C LYS A 435 -16.09 -14.20 5.10
N ARG A 436 -15.36 -14.99 5.89
CA ARG A 436 -14.72 -14.53 7.14
C ARG A 436 -13.74 -13.38 6.89
N ALA A 437 -12.91 -13.44 5.84
CA ALA A 437 -11.98 -12.37 5.46
C ALA A 437 -12.68 -11.06 5.06
N MET A 438 -13.94 -11.15 4.60
CA MET A 438 -14.83 -10.02 4.29
C MET A 438 -15.71 -9.59 5.48
N GLY A 439 -15.53 -10.18 6.67
CA GLY A 439 -16.40 -9.95 7.83
C GLY A 439 -17.82 -10.47 7.64
N LEU A 440 -18.03 -11.43 6.74
CA LEU A 440 -19.29 -12.12 6.44
C LEU A 440 -19.30 -13.53 7.05
N GLY A 441 -20.50 -14.13 7.11
CA GLY A 441 -20.71 -15.47 7.65
C GLY A 441 -20.75 -15.49 9.18
N ASN A 442 -20.76 -16.71 9.74
CA ASN A 442 -20.96 -16.95 11.18
C ASN A 442 -19.70 -17.49 11.88
N TRP A 443 -18.57 -17.56 11.16
CA TRP A 443 -17.32 -18.16 11.63
C TRP A 443 -16.42 -17.08 12.24
N LYS A 444 -16.26 -17.14 13.56
CA LYS A 444 -15.40 -16.22 14.31
C LYS A 444 -13.92 -16.53 14.08
N TRP A 445 -13.07 -15.54 14.35
CA TRP A 445 -11.64 -15.76 14.53
C TRP A 445 -11.38 -16.41 15.88
N GLU A 446 -10.40 -17.31 15.93
CA GLU A 446 -10.04 -18.02 17.16
C GLU A 446 -8.90 -17.30 17.85
N VAL A 447 -9.00 -17.20 19.17
CA VAL A 447 -7.86 -16.82 20.01
C VAL A 447 -6.99 -18.06 20.21
N LYS A 448 -5.73 -17.99 19.77
CA LYS A 448 -4.75 -19.08 19.88
C LYS A 448 -3.80 -18.86 21.05
N GLU A 449 -3.23 -19.95 21.53
CA GLU A 449 -2.13 -19.90 22.50
C GLU A 449 -0.92 -19.15 21.89
N GLY A 450 -0.23 -18.35 22.72
CA GLY A 450 0.92 -17.55 22.28
C GLY A 450 0.59 -16.16 21.71
N MET A 451 -0.67 -15.83 21.46
CA MET A 451 -1.07 -14.48 21.05
C MET A 451 -0.71 -13.42 22.12
N SER A 452 -0.45 -12.19 21.71
CA SER A 452 -0.19 -11.09 22.65
C SER A 452 -1.48 -10.61 23.36
N GLU A 453 -1.37 -9.70 24.33
CA GLU A 453 -2.55 -9.09 24.96
C GLU A 453 -3.36 -8.28 23.94
N GLY A 454 -2.69 -7.42 23.17
CA GLY A 454 -3.33 -6.60 22.16
C GLY A 454 -3.94 -7.43 21.02
N GLU A 455 -3.28 -8.52 20.62
CA GLU A 455 -3.80 -9.43 19.60
C GLU A 455 -5.10 -10.11 20.03
N ARG A 456 -5.16 -10.65 21.25
CA ARG A 456 -6.40 -11.23 21.81
C ARG A 456 -7.53 -10.20 21.85
N LYS A 457 -7.22 -9.01 22.33
CA LYS A 457 -8.19 -7.93 22.49
C LYS A 457 -8.81 -7.52 21.16
N VAL A 458 -8.00 -7.34 20.12
CA VAL A 458 -8.50 -6.92 18.79
C VAL A 458 -9.29 -8.03 18.10
N ILE A 459 -8.91 -9.30 18.28
CA ILE A 459 -9.68 -10.45 17.80
C ILE A 459 -11.05 -10.51 18.47
N ASP A 460 -11.12 -10.39 19.80
CA ASP A 460 -12.38 -10.42 20.54
C ASP A 460 -13.30 -9.26 20.17
N GLN A 461 -12.75 -8.05 20.02
CA GLN A 461 -13.50 -6.88 19.57
C GLN A 461 -14.00 -7.06 18.14
N GLY A 462 -13.14 -7.51 17.23
CA GLY A 462 -13.50 -7.76 15.85
C GLY A 462 -14.61 -8.81 15.71
N ASN A 463 -14.53 -9.90 16.47
CA ASN A 463 -15.58 -10.90 16.55
C ASN A 463 -16.93 -10.33 17.01
N LYS A 464 -16.93 -9.42 17.99
CA LYS A 464 -18.13 -8.71 18.46
C LYS A 464 -18.68 -7.73 17.44
N VAL A 465 -17.82 -7.10 16.65
CA VAL A 465 -18.24 -6.07 15.67
C VAL A 465 -18.77 -6.70 14.37
N LEU A 466 -18.19 -7.83 13.96
CA LEU A 466 -18.44 -8.41 12.63
C LEU A 466 -19.34 -9.66 12.68
N PHE A 467 -19.25 -10.49 13.73
CA PHE A 467 -19.87 -11.83 13.77
C PHE A 467 -20.77 -12.07 14.99
N ALA A 468 -21.24 -11.00 15.65
CA ALA A 468 -22.16 -11.08 16.79
C ALA A 468 -23.57 -10.64 16.43
#